data_AF-A0A4P6XJN9-F1
#
_entry.id   AF-A0A4P6XJN9-F1
#
_cell.length_a   1.000
_cell.length_b   1.000
_cell.length_c   1.000
_cell.angle_alpha   90.00
_cell.angle_beta   90.00
_cell.angle_gamma   90.00
#
_symmetry.space_group_name_H-M   'P 1'
#
loop_
_entity.id
_entity.type
_entity.pdbx_description
1 polymer ?
#
loop_
_entity_poly.entity_id
_entity_poly.type
_entity_poly.pdbx_seq_one_letter_code
_entity_poly.pdbx_strand_id
1 'polypeptide(L)'
;MSDETCAFCLGGTTEVPPFGSLKDAQDMIYPCSTCSLVTHRKCLVDWFNTLPYAQISRELSDLPLERGEHGGNGNNLGDFDPQMEPAHEDDESVEVVENGGENNDNVFDLSLRSRWFTVLGQYSSHSASSRAENRHEHHDDTRNTGFVRLLAACPQCKSPITFQIKNLRLMGLHRVLRNTVSDTVQYSGILLGLSGAATGVLTMGYVGLARCGVAMIDAIVPTTLISPLFNRVGLNHANKLLALLVNGATPYSITSQLKFNHIPLLPVMLYRMRYLLILECLFRKQPRILATEWIGEALICNYISSLGNHTLVRQLYKNARELLAKPGTAKLLHMGLLFRSIDWWHPAVMVGATIPARWFYDLAYRCTVNKLHFNLNTTVSPRDIANTMNPQDFSRLETLELQLASMRYSISQRMARARKTAYFGLPREMARLVRGHTLLKYIRLKVLHWFYTSKACLQHDYSSMTLYRLAILTGFTTVLWPFVSADLGKLVFEAVILRLPSLAHIEKDKLMFLSNLLAMALVAFLKDFVNLLLCYAKAGQVTELTVLTQRDSSPSLRQRSTENVPHFPGAYIH
;
A
#
# COMPACT_ATOMS: atom_id res chain seq x y z
N MET A 1 -21.34 40.55 -0.82
CA MET A 1 -21.46 39.08 -0.67
C MET A 1 -20.37 38.71 0.32
N SER A 2 -20.72 38.10 1.46
CA SER A 2 -19.71 37.59 2.40
C SER A 2 -18.92 36.50 1.68
N ASP A 3 -17.62 36.69 1.49
CA ASP A 3 -16.77 35.66 0.90
C ASP A 3 -16.81 34.44 1.82
N GLU A 4 -17.41 33.36 1.33
CA GLU A 4 -17.40 32.07 2.01
C GLU A 4 -15.94 31.60 2.11
N THR A 5 -15.45 31.45 3.35
CA THR A 5 -14.10 30.99 3.64
C THR A 5 -14.14 29.55 4.14
N CYS A 6 -13.23 28.73 3.62
CA CYS A 6 -13.10 27.34 4.04
C CYS A 6 -12.51 27.26 5.44
N ALA A 7 -13.18 26.58 6.37
CA ALA A 7 -12.72 26.47 7.76
C ALA A 7 -11.42 25.67 7.95
N PHE A 8 -10.98 24.89 6.95
CA PHE A 8 -9.77 24.08 7.03
C PHE A 8 -8.53 24.76 6.45
N CYS A 9 -8.63 25.29 5.23
CA CYS A 9 -7.49 25.93 4.55
C CYS A 9 -7.52 27.46 4.65
N LEU A 10 -8.58 28.04 5.22
CA LEU A 10 -8.84 29.49 5.32
C LEU A 10 -9.00 30.21 3.97
N GLY A 11 -8.97 29.47 2.85
CA GLY A 11 -9.10 30.02 1.51
C GLY A 11 -10.54 30.25 1.09
N GLY A 12 -10.75 31.25 0.23
CA GLY A 12 -12.04 31.55 -0.38
C GLY A 12 -12.35 30.75 -1.66
N THR A 13 -13.34 31.20 -2.42
CA THR A 13 -13.77 30.58 -3.69
C THR A 13 -12.79 30.79 -4.86
N THR A 14 -11.86 31.75 -4.70
CA THR A 14 -10.82 32.09 -5.70
C THR A 14 -9.46 31.50 -5.37
N GLU A 15 -9.27 31.01 -4.14
CA GLU A 15 -8.01 30.48 -3.65
C GLU A 15 -8.01 28.95 -3.77
N VAL A 16 -6.99 28.42 -4.46
CA VAL A 16 -6.90 27.00 -4.75
C VAL A 16 -6.47 26.25 -3.49
N PRO A 17 -7.22 25.23 -3.02
CA PRO A 17 -6.81 24.43 -1.88
C PRO A 17 -5.52 23.66 -2.20
N PRO A 18 -4.73 23.22 -1.20
CA PRO A 18 -3.46 22.52 -1.42
C PRO A 18 -3.59 21.33 -2.39
N PHE A 19 -2.71 21.26 -3.40
CA PHE A 19 -2.73 20.29 -4.51
C PHE A 19 -4.06 20.22 -5.27
N GLY A 20 -4.90 21.24 -5.14
CA GLY A 20 -6.23 21.33 -5.74
C GLY A 20 -6.23 21.98 -7.11
N SER A 21 -7.41 21.98 -7.72
CA SER A 21 -7.71 22.72 -8.93
C SER A 21 -8.61 23.93 -8.63
N LEU A 22 -8.74 24.85 -9.60
CA LEU A 22 -9.71 25.94 -9.51
C LEU A 22 -11.15 25.46 -9.35
N LYS A 23 -11.47 24.25 -9.82
CA LYS A 23 -12.80 23.66 -9.61
C LYS A 23 -13.00 23.27 -8.15
N ASP A 24 -11.95 22.78 -7.49
CA ASP A 24 -11.99 22.39 -6.08
C ASP A 24 -12.14 23.62 -5.17
N ALA A 25 -11.60 24.77 -5.59
CA ALA A 25 -11.79 26.06 -4.91
C ALA A 25 -13.26 26.53 -4.96
N GLN A 26 -13.96 26.23 -6.06
CA GLN A 26 -15.35 26.62 -6.29
C GLN A 26 -16.34 25.63 -5.65
N ASP A 27 -15.91 24.41 -5.33
CA ASP A 27 -16.75 23.36 -4.74
C ASP A 27 -16.81 23.49 -3.21
N MET A 28 -17.54 24.50 -2.75
CA MET A 28 -17.83 24.77 -1.34
C MET A 28 -19.07 24.02 -0.88
N ILE A 29 -18.99 23.43 0.31
CA ILE A 29 -20.07 22.64 0.92
C ILE A 29 -20.31 23.03 2.38
N TYR A 30 -21.55 22.81 2.84
CA TYR A 30 -22.02 23.02 4.21
C TYR A 30 -22.29 21.68 4.88
N PRO A 31 -21.25 20.97 5.37
CA PRO A 31 -21.39 19.58 5.78
C PRO A 31 -22.20 19.38 7.07
N CYS A 32 -22.42 20.45 7.84
CA CYS A 32 -23.15 20.38 9.09
C CYS A 32 -24.48 21.15 8.98
N SER A 33 -25.58 20.53 9.42
CA SER A 33 -26.90 21.18 9.47
C SER A 33 -27.06 22.14 10.65
N THR A 34 -26.28 21.96 11.72
CA THR A 34 -26.46 22.68 13.00
C THR A 34 -25.56 23.91 13.13
N CYS A 35 -24.41 23.96 12.44
CA CYS A 35 -23.49 25.10 12.49
C CYS A 35 -23.21 25.69 11.11
N SER A 36 -22.59 26.87 11.09
CA SER A 36 -22.21 27.60 9.87
C SER A 36 -20.89 27.13 9.25
N LEU A 37 -20.52 25.86 9.44
CA LEU A 37 -19.27 25.32 8.92
C LEU A 37 -19.32 25.28 7.39
N VAL A 38 -18.40 25.99 6.73
CA VAL A 38 -18.22 25.99 5.28
C VAL A 38 -16.83 25.47 4.95
N THR A 39 -16.75 24.56 4.00
CA THR A 39 -15.48 23.89 3.65
C THR A 39 -15.43 23.58 2.17
N HIS A 40 -14.26 23.64 1.54
CA HIS A 40 -14.06 22.98 0.25
C HIS A 40 -14.31 21.48 0.40
N ARG A 41 -15.01 20.85 -0.55
CA ARG A 41 -15.23 19.39 -0.55
C ARG A 41 -13.91 18.63 -0.37
N LYS A 42 -12.86 19.04 -1.07
CA LYS A 42 -11.54 18.41 -1.02
C LYS A 42 -10.94 18.46 0.39
N CYS A 43 -11.01 19.61 1.07
CA CYS A 43 -10.48 19.76 2.43
C CYS A 43 -11.26 18.93 3.45
N LEU A 44 -12.59 18.82 3.30
CA LEU A 44 -13.40 17.97 4.17
C LEU A 44 -13.07 16.48 4.01
N VAL A 45 -12.87 16.02 2.78
CA VAL A 45 -12.46 14.64 2.49
C VAL A 45 -11.09 14.33 3.10
N ASP A 46 -10.12 15.25 2.95
CA ASP A 46 -8.80 15.12 3.57
C ASP A 46 -8.91 15.07 5.10
N TRP A 47 -9.70 15.95 5.72
CA TRP A 47 -9.98 15.90 7.15
C TRP A 47 -10.60 14.56 7.59
N PHE A 48 -11.61 14.07 6.88
CA PHE A 48 -12.26 12.78 7.19
C PHE A 48 -11.26 11.62 7.16
N ASN A 49 -10.31 11.62 6.22
CA ASN A 49 -9.27 10.59 6.13
C ASN A 49 -8.27 10.63 7.29
N THR A 50 -8.16 11.76 8.00
CA THR A 50 -7.29 11.86 9.20
C THR A 50 -7.94 11.34 10.47
N LEU A 51 -9.24 11.03 10.46
CA LEU A 51 -9.93 10.58 11.65
C LEU A 51 -9.51 9.15 12.02
N PRO A 52 -9.18 8.88 13.31
CA PRO A 52 -8.95 7.53 13.77
C PRO A 52 -10.25 6.72 13.65
N TYR A 53 -10.11 5.42 13.35
CA TYR A 53 -11.24 4.53 13.14
C TYR A 53 -12.25 4.52 14.31
N ALA A 54 -11.78 4.74 15.55
CA ALA A 54 -12.61 4.82 16.75
C ALA A 54 -13.62 5.98 16.74
N GLN A 55 -13.36 7.04 15.96
CA GLN A 55 -14.22 8.22 15.87
C GLN A 55 -15.22 8.15 14.71
N ILE A 56 -15.18 7.07 13.91
CA ILE A 56 -16.07 6.84 12.78
C ILE A 56 -17.04 5.74 13.18
N SER A 57 -18.33 6.07 13.29
CA SER A 57 -19.38 5.07 13.52
C SER A 57 -20.10 4.76 12.20
N ARG A 58 -20.60 3.52 12.06
CA ARG A 58 -21.44 3.15 10.93
C ARG A 58 -22.89 3.34 11.35
N GLU A 59 -23.65 4.07 10.56
CA GLU A 59 -25.10 4.10 10.72
C GLU A 59 -25.62 2.72 10.30
N LEU A 60 -26.01 1.88 11.27
CA LEU A 60 -26.85 0.74 10.95
C LEU A 60 -28.17 1.34 10.48
N SER A 61 -28.60 1.01 9.27
CA SER A 61 -29.93 1.37 8.81
C SER A 61 -30.91 0.80 9.83
N ASP A 62 -31.56 1.69 10.58
CA ASP A 62 -32.56 1.34 11.56
C ASP A 62 -33.57 0.39 10.91
N LEU A 63 -33.65 -0.83 11.45
CA LEU A 63 -34.89 -1.60 11.37
C LEU A 63 -35.96 -0.69 11.97
N PRO A 64 -37.16 -0.56 11.36
CA PRO A 64 -38.23 0.17 11.99
C PRO A 64 -38.52 -0.52 13.32
N LEU A 65 -38.18 0.14 14.44
CA LEU A 65 -38.79 -0.16 15.72
C LEU A 65 -40.28 0.13 15.51
N GLU A 66 -41.06 -0.92 15.29
CA GLU A 66 -42.50 -0.87 15.48
C GLU A 66 -42.75 -0.46 16.93
N ARG A 67 -42.83 0.84 17.15
CA ARG A 67 -43.40 1.43 18.34
C ARG A 67 -44.91 1.23 18.22
N GLY A 68 -45.34 0.00 18.50
CA GLY A 68 -46.74 -0.33 18.72
C GLY A 68 -47.21 0.39 19.97
N GLU A 69 -47.89 1.52 19.77
CA GLU A 69 -48.84 2.06 20.73
C GLU A 69 -49.93 1.01 20.99
N HIS A 70 -49.85 0.31 22.11
CA HIS A 70 -51.03 -0.25 22.75
C HIS A 70 -51.07 0.21 24.22
N GLY A 71 -51.93 1.19 24.47
CA GLY A 71 -52.44 1.47 25.80
C GLY A 71 -53.38 0.35 26.26
N GLY A 72 -53.29 -0.05 27.53
CA GLY A 72 -54.19 -1.03 28.11
C GLY A 72 -53.75 -1.59 29.46
N ASN A 73 -53.82 -0.77 30.50
CA ASN A 73 -54.34 -1.03 31.85
C ASN A 73 -54.12 -2.40 32.56
N GLY A 74 -53.61 -2.39 33.79
CA GLY A 74 -53.87 -3.46 34.79
C GLY A 74 -52.77 -3.71 35.83
N ASN A 75 -53.04 -3.36 37.09
CA ASN A 75 -52.24 -3.60 38.29
C ASN A 75 -52.01 -5.09 38.64
N ASN A 76 -50.86 -5.39 39.27
CA ASN A 76 -50.64 -6.23 40.48
C ASN A 76 -49.18 -6.77 40.50
N LEU A 77 -48.35 -6.47 41.52
CA LEU A 77 -48.22 -7.07 42.86
C LEU A 77 -47.42 -8.40 42.88
N GLY A 78 -46.32 -8.40 43.66
CA GLY A 78 -45.64 -9.58 44.22
C GLY A 78 -44.34 -9.94 43.50
N ASP A 79 -43.16 -9.77 44.09
CA ASP A 79 -42.54 -10.58 45.15
C ASP A 79 -41.41 -11.45 44.55
N PHE A 80 -40.39 -11.74 45.37
CA PHE A 80 -39.15 -12.49 45.12
C PHE A 80 -37.88 -11.74 44.68
N ASP A 81 -37.19 -11.20 45.68
CA ASP A 81 -35.77 -11.47 45.92
C ASP A 81 -35.69 -12.67 46.90
N PRO A 82 -34.63 -13.52 46.92
CA PRO A 82 -33.46 -13.12 47.71
C PRO A 82 -32.08 -13.63 47.20
N GLN A 83 -31.08 -12.76 47.42
CA GLN A 83 -29.76 -13.02 48.04
C GLN A 83 -28.81 -14.07 47.42
N MET A 84 -27.55 -13.65 47.16
CA MET A 84 -26.39 -14.04 48.00
C MET A 84 -25.14 -13.20 47.66
N GLU A 85 -24.77 -12.31 48.57
CA GLU A 85 -23.42 -11.73 48.80
C GLU A 85 -22.76 -12.52 49.96
N PRO A 86 -21.53 -12.21 50.48
CA PRO A 86 -20.41 -11.36 50.02
C PRO A 86 -19.03 -12.08 50.17
N ALA A 87 -17.88 -11.49 49.77
CA ALA A 87 -16.83 -10.88 50.64
C ALA A 87 -15.45 -11.14 49.97
N HIS A 88 -14.33 -10.39 50.12
CA HIS A 88 -13.89 -9.22 50.89
C HIS A 88 -12.54 -8.74 50.27
N GLU A 89 -12.29 -7.42 50.23
CA GLU A 89 -11.02 -6.68 50.56
C GLU A 89 -9.73 -6.92 49.76
N ASP A 90 -8.77 -6.00 49.59
CA ASP A 90 -8.58 -4.54 49.69
C ASP A 90 -7.17 -4.32 49.08
N ASP A 91 -6.90 -3.23 48.35
CA ASP A 91 -5.78 -2.31 48.68
C ASP A 91 -5.63 -1.14 47.68
N GLU A 92 -5.28 0.00 48.26
CA GLU A 92 -5.07 1.33 47.71
C GLU A 92 -3.70 1.50 47.01
N SER A 93 -3.65 2.31 45.94
CA SER A 93 -2.71 3.45 45.85
C SER A 93 -2.84 4.22 44.52
N VAL A 94 -2.82 5.54 44.67
CA VAL A 94 -2.82 6.58 43.64
C VAL A 94 -1.38 6.98 43.33
N GLU A 95 -0.99 7.11 42.05
CA GLU A 95 0.04 8.09 41.65
C GLU A 95 -0.01 8.48 40.14
N VAL A 96 -0.30 9.77 39.96
CA VAL A 96 0.11 10.81 39.00
C VAL A 96 0.90 10.46 37.71
N VAL A 97 0.36 11.02 36.61
CA VAL A 97 0.90 11.45 35.30
C VAL A 97 2.42 11.65 35.15
N GLU A 98 3.00 11.08 34.07
CA GLU A 98 4.01 11.77 33.24
C GLU A 98 3.81 11.50 31.72
N ASN A 99 3.87 12.59 30.96
CA ASN A 99 3.91 12.66 29.50
C ASN A 99 5.27 12.19 28.96
N GLY A 100 5.29 11.42 27.87
CA GLY A 100 6.51 11.15 27.10
C GLY A 100 6.21 10.49 25.76
N GLY A 101 6.55 11.17 24.67
CA GLY A 101 6.23 10.79 23.30
C GLY A 101 7.11 9.70 22.69
N GLU A 102 6.69 9.30 21.48
CA GLU A 102 7.46 8.64 20.42
C GLU A 102 8.05 7.25 20.72
N ASN A 103 7.27 6.22 20.36
CA ASN A 103 7.66 5.07 19.52
C ASN A 103 6.73 3.90 19.83
N ASN A 104 5.84 3.54 18.91
CA ASN A 104 5.17 2.24 18.94
C ASN A 104 5.01 1.71 17.51
N ASP A 105 6.15 1.36 16.90
CA ASP A 105 6.21 0.22 16.02
C ASP A 105 6.52 -1.01 16.88
N ASN A 106 5.64 -2.01 16.81
CA ASN A 106 5.72 -3.33 17.48
C ASN A 106 5.31 -3.39 18.95
N VAL A 107 4.01 -3.25 19.22
CA VAL A 107 3.38 -3.93 20.37
C VAL A 107 2.27 -4.82 19.85
N PHE A 108 2.45 -6.14 20.02
CA PHE A 108 1.37 -7.11 19.90
C PHE A 108 0.37 -6.81 21.01
N ASP A 109 -0.66 -6.05 20.67
CA ASP A 109 -1.78 -5.80 21.58
C ASP A 109 -2.62 -7.10 21.65
N LEU A 110 -2.29 -7.94 22.62
CA LEU A 110 -3.03 -9.12 23.05
C LEU A 110 -4.21 -8.70 23.93
N SER A 111 -5.07 -7.81 23.44
CA SER A 111 -6.40 -7.61 24.03
C SER A 111 -7.37 -8.66 23.46
N LEU A 112 -7.38 -9.81 24.15
CA LEU A 112 -8.39 -10.86 24.07
C LEU A 112 -9.79 -10.28 24.34
N ARG A 113 -10.48 -9.74 23.31
CA ARG A 113 -11.94 -9.54 23.28
C ARG A 113 -12.44 -9.56 21.84
N SER A 114 -12.82 -10.74 21.39
CA SER A 114 -13.32 -11.04 20.04
C SER A 114 -14.69 -10.40 19.76
N ARG A 115 -14.69 -9.14 19.31
CA ARG A 115 -15.87 -8.50 18.67
C ARG A 115 -16.20 -9.06 17.26
N TRP A 116 -15.43 -10.02 16.76
CA TRP A 116 -15.54 -10.54 15.39
C TRP A 116 -16.56 -11.67 15.21
N PHE A 117 -16.89 -12.43 16.27
CA PHE A 117 -17.87 -13.52 16.17
C PHE A 117 -19.32 -13.02 16.08
N THR A 118 -19.67 -11.92 16.76
CA THR A 118 -21.00 -11.30 16.68
C THR A 118 -21.26 -10.66 15.32
N VAL A 119 -20.19 -10.15 14.69
CA VAL A 119 -20.25 -9.53 13.36
C VAL A 119 -20.38 -10.62 12.29
N LEU A 120 -19.53 -11.66 12.31
CA LEU A 120 -19.57 -12.72 11.29
C LEU A 120 -20.84 -13.62 11.35
N GLY A 121 -21.41 -13.84 12.54
CA GLY A 121 -22.66 -14.60 12.69
C GLY A 121 -23.90 -13.94 12.07
N GLN A 122 -23.90 -12.61 11.91
CA GLN A 122 -25.00 -11.87 11.29
C GLN A 122 -24.90 -11.74 9.77
N TYR A 123 -23.71 -11.92 9.16
CA TYR A 123 -23.52 -11.72 7.72
C TYR A 123 -23.65 -13.00 6.87
N SER A 124 -23.46 -14.20 7.43
CA SER A 124 -23.54 -15.45 6.67
C SER A 124 -24.93 -16.12 6.69
N SER A 125 -25.78 -15.80 7.68
CA SER A 125 -27.10 -16.43 7.86
C SER A 125 -28.23 -15.76 7.08
N HIS A 126 -28.08 -14.49 6.65
CA HIS A 126 -29.14 -13.76 5.95
C HIS A 126 -29.12 -13.84 4.41
N SER A 127 -28.18 -14.57 3.80
CA SER A 127 -28.09 -14.70 2.33
C SER A 127 -28.42 -16.09 1.77
N ALA A 128 -28.87 -17.04 2.62
CA ALA A 128 -29.19 -18.41 2.18
C ALA A 128 -30.55 -18.96 2.63
N SER A 129 -31.43 -18.15 3.23
CA SER A 129 -32.76 -18.61 3.66
C SER A 129 -33.83 -17.53 3.43
N SER A 130 -34.50 -17.61 2.28
CA SER A 130 -35.87 -17.12 2.06
C SER A 130 -36.24 -17.38 0.60
N ARG A 131 -36.54 -18.64 0.28
CA ARG A 131 -37.28 -19.00 -0.92
C ARG A 131 -38.57 -19.66 -0.46
N ALA A 132 -39.68 -19.14 -0.97
CA ALA A 132 -41.09 -19.50 -0.76
C ALA A 132 -41.76 -18.87 0.48
N GLU A 133 -42.47 -17.75 0.29
CA GLU A 133 -43.94 -17.76 0.19
C GLU A 133 -44.49 -16.41 -0.31
N ASN A 134 -45.63 -16.50 -1.01
CA ASN A 134 -46.28 -15.44 -1.79
C ASN A 134 -47.01 -14.37 -0.93
N ARG A 135 -46.92 -13.07 -1.31
CA ARG A 135 -48.06 -12.25 -1.81
C ARG A 135 -47.77 -10.74 -1.91
N HIS A 136 -48.20 -10.20 -3.06
CA HIS A 136 -48.67 -8.85 -3.41
C HIS A 136 -47.88 -7.57 -3.06
N GLU A 137 -47.25 -7.04 -4.11
CA GLU A 137 -47.33 -5.66 -4.63
C GLU A 137 -47.65 -4.51 -3.65
N HIS A 138 -46.61 -3.76 -3.32
CA HIS A 138 -46.65 -2.29 -3.42
C HIS A 138 -45.28 -1.80 -3.93
N HIS A 139 -45.31 -1.12 -5.07
CA HIS A 139 -44.20 -0.36 -5.65
C HIS A 139 -43.86 0.81 -4.72
N ASP A 140 -42.63 0.87 -4.20
CA ASP A 140 -41.84 2.10 -4.07
C ASP A 140 -40.36 1.80 -3.72
N ASP A 141 -39.49 2.39 -4.54
CA ASP A 141 -38.07 2.74 -4.36
C ASP A 141 -37.06 1.73 -3.78
N THR A 142 -36.34 1.12 -4.73
CA THR A 142 -34.87 0.88 -4.74
C THR A 142 -34.14 0.86 -3.39
N ARG A 143 -34.12 -0.32 -2.75
CA ARG A 143 -33.12 -0.65 -1.72
C ARG A 143 -31.70 -0.52 -2.29
N ASN A 144 -31.07 0.62 -2.03
CA ASN A 144 -29.74 0.98 -2.51
C ASN A 144 -28.65 0.23 -1.70
N THR A 145 -28.53 -1.08 -1.89
CA THR A 145 -27.59 -1.99 -1.19
C THR A 145 -26.10 -1.71 -1.49
N GLY A 146 -25.82 -0.73 -2.35
CA GLY A 146 -24.47 -0.37 -2.79
C GLY A 146 -23.76 0.72 -1.98
N PHE A 147 -24.41 1.35 -0.99
CA PHE A 147 -23.84 2.46 -0.24
C PHE A 147 -23.72 2.19 1.25
N VAL A 148 -22.63 2.67 1.86
CA VAL A 148 -22.38 2.61 3.30
C VAL A 148 -22.41 4.03 3.83
N ARG A 149 -23.21 4.27 4.87
CA ARG A 149 -23.26 5.53 5.60
C ARG A 149 -22.31 5.46 6.80
N LEU A 150 -21.44 6.45 6.89
CA LEU A 150 -20.49 6.65 7.97
C LEU A 150 -20.81 7.96 8.68
N LEU A 151 -20.70 7.97 9.98
CA LEU A 151 -20.96 9.10 10.86
C LEU A 151 -19.62 9.56 11.44
N ALA A 152 -19.34 10.86 11.37
CA ALA A 152 -18.24 11.46 12.12
C ALA A 152 -18.70 12.75 12.80
N ALA A 153 -18.12 13.06 13.96
CA ALA A 153 -18.49 14.26 14.71
C ALA A 153 -17.97 15.53 14.03
N CYS A 154 -18.82 16.55 13.90
CA CYS A 154 -18.43 17.85 13.38
C CYS A 154 -17.30 18.47 14.22
N PRO A 155 -16.24 19.03 13.61
CA PRO A 155 -15.14 19.62 14.38
C PRO A 155 -15.59 20.79 15.27
N GLN A 156 -16.58 21.58 14.83
CA GLN A 156 -17.04 22.79 15.50
C GLN A 156 -18.11 22.54 16.58
N CYS A 157 -19.21 21.85 16.24
CA CYS A 157 -20.36 21.66 17.14
C CYS A 157 -20.56 20.22 17.61
N LYS A 158 -19.69 19.27 17.20
CA LYS A 158 -19.74 17.84 17.54
C LYS A 158 -20.98 17.07 17.05
N SER A 159 -21.94 17.70 16.38
CA SER A 159 -23.08 16.99 15.79
C SER A 159 -22.61 16.02 14.70
N PRO A 160 -23.30 14.88 14.51
CA PRO A 160 -22.89 13.88 13.52
C PRO A 160 -23.07 14.41 12.09
N ILE A 161 -22.03 14.23 11.27
CA ILE A 161 -22.05 14.44 9.82
C ILE A 161 -22.13 13.07 9.16
N THR A 162 -23.12 12.89 8.29
CA THR A 162 -23.34 11.66 7.53
C THR A 162 -22.60 11.70 6.19
N PHE A 163 -21.69 10.75 6.02
CA PHE A 163 -20.94 10.53 4.81
C PHE A 163 -21.43 9.27 4.12
N GLN A 164 -21.69 9.36 2.82
CA GLN A 164 -22.10 8.22 2.01
C GLN A 164 -20.95 7.80 1.10
N ILE A 165 -20.57 6.53 1.19
CA ILE A 165 -19.50 5.93 0.38
C ILE A 165 -20.09 4.77 -0.44
N LYS A 166 -19.72 4.70 -1.72
CA LYS A 166 -20.06 3.58 -2.59
C LYS A 166 -19.22 2.34 -2.24
N ASN A 167 -19.86 1.23 -1.95
CA ASN A 167 -19.19 -0.04 -1.67
C ASN A 167 -18.79 -0.74 -2.98
N LEU A 168 -17.49 -0.86 -3.24
CA LEU A 168 -16.97 -1.63 -4.36
C LEU A 168 -16.74 -3.08 -3.96
N ARG A 169 -17.31 -4.01 -4.73
CA ARG A 169 -17.18 -5.47 -4.49
C ARG A 169 -15.72 -5.94 -4.43
N LEU A 170 -14.85 -5.36 -5.25
CA LEU A 170 -13.42 -5.66 -5.28
C LEU A 170 -12.73 -5.35 -3.94
N MET A 171 -13.08 -4.22 -3.31
CA MET A 171 -12.54 -3.84 -2.00
C MET A 171 -13.07 -4.75 -0.89
N GLY A 172 -14.33 -5.16 -0.99
CA GLY A 172 -14.93 -6.16 -0.10
C GLY A 172 -14.17 -7.48 -0.15
N LEU A 173 -13.90 -8.01 -1.35
CA LEU A 173 -13.14 -9.24 -1.56
C LEU A 173 -11.73 -9.13 -0.97
N HIS A 174 -11.01 -8.06 -1.27
CA HIS A 174 -9.66 -7.84 -0.76
C HIS A 174 -9.63 -7.78 0.78
N ARG A 175 -10.62 -7.13 1.41
CA ARG A 175 -10.76 -7.07 2.87
C ARG A 175 -11.05 -8.45 3.46
N VAL A 176 -11.96 -9.22 2.86
CA VAL A 176 -12.28 -10.58 3.31
C VAL A 176 -11.05 -11.47 3.22
N LEU A 177 -10.38 -11.52 2.07
CA LEU A 177 -9.18 -12.33 1.87
C LEU A 177 -8.09 -11.99 2.88
N ARG A 178 -7.85 -10.69 3.09
CA ARG A 178 -6.88 -10.21 4.08
C ARG A 178 -7.23 -10.69 5.48
N ASN A 179 -8.49 -10.53 5.90
CA ASN A 179 -8.91 -10.90 7.25
C ASN A 179 -8.83 -12.41 7.44
N THR A 180 -9.33 -13.21 6.49
CA THR A 180 -9.22 -14.67 6.54
C THR A 180 -7.78 -15.13 6.67
N VAL A 181 -6.84 -14.55 5.91
CA VAL A 181 -5.41 -14.89 6.03
C VAL A 181 -4.84 -14.48 7.38
N SER A 182 -5.15 -13.27 7.85
CA SER A 182 -4.69 -12.77 9.16
C SER A 182 -5.21 -13.64 10.30
N ASP A 183 -6.51 -13.93 10.31
CA ASP A 183 -7.20 -14.71 11.33
C ASP A 183 -6.68 -16.15 11.33
N THR A 184 -6.54 -16.78 10.15
CA THR A 184 -5.97 -18.13 10.04
C THR A 184 -4.58 -18.20 10.65
N VAL A 185 -3.71 -17.22 10.37
CA VAL A 185 -2.35 -17.18 10.92
C VAL A 185 -2.37 -16.93 12.42
N GLN A 186 -3.17 -15.98 12.91
CA GLN A 186 -3.26 -15.68 14.35
C GLN A 186 -3.83 -16.85 15.15
N TYR A 187 -4.94 -17.44 14.71
CA TYR A 187 -5.53 -18.59 15.38
C TYR A 187 -4.64 -19.82 15.31
N SER A 188 -3.96 -20.07 14.18
CA SER A 188 -2.97 -21.15 14.11
C SER A 188 -1.80 -20.94 15.07
N GLY A 189 -1.31 -19.69 15.20
CA GLY A 189 -0.26 -19.33 16.14
C GLY A 189 -0.67 -19.50 17.60
N ILE A 190 -1.90 -19.10 17.96
CA ILE A 190 -2.45 -19.27 19.30
C ILE A 190 -2.64 -20.75 19.62
N LEU A 191 -3.19 -21.53 18.69
CA LEU A 191 -3.38 -22.98 18.86
C LEU A 191 -2.04 -23.70 19.05
N LEU A 192 -1.01 -23.31 18.29
CA LEU A 192 0.35 -23.80 18.46
C LEU A 192 0.95 -23.37 19.80
N GLY A 193 0.74 -22.12 20.23
CA GLY A 193 1.20 -21.60 21.51
C GLY A 193 0.56 -22.30 22.72
N LEU A 194 -0.75 -22.55 22.67
CA LEU A 194 -1.50 -23.26 23.70
C LEU A 194 -1.07 -24.73 23.86
N SER A 195 -0.53 -25.34 22.80
CA SER A 195 -0.02 -26.72 22.87
C SER A 195 1.27 -26.87 23.69
N GLY A 196 1.85 -25.78 24.20
CA GLY A 196 2.96 -25.79 25.18
C GLY A 196 4.30 -26.31 24.67
N ALA A 197 4.37 -26.85 23.45
CA ALA A 197 5.56 -27.44 22.86
C ALA A 197 6.43 -26.39 22.14
N ALA A 198 6.95 -25.39 22.85
CA ALA A 198 7.78 -24.34 22.26
C ALA A 198 8.97 -24.88 21.44
N THR A 199 9.61 -25.95 21.92
CA THR A 199 10.68 -26.68 21.19
C THR A 199 10.15 -27.42 19.96
N GLY A 200 8.95 -28.00 20.04
CA GLY A 200 8.23 -28.60 18.92
C GLY A 200 7.88 -27.56 17.84
N VAL A 201 7.44 -26.37 18.23
CA VAL A 201 7.13 -25.27 17.30
C VAL A 201 8.38 -24.77 16.60
N LEU A 202 9.50 -24.60 17.31
CA LEU A 202 10.76 -24.17 16.69
C LEU A 202 11.31 -25.22 15.71
N THR A 203 11.30 -26.50 16.11
CA THR A 203 11.79 -27.59 15.26
C THR A 203 10.87 -27.83 14.05
N MET A 204 9.55 -27.87 14.24
CA MET A 204 8.58 -27.98 13.15
C MET A 204 8.57 -26.74 12.26
N GLY A 205 8.79 -25.55 12.81
CA GLY A 205 8.97 -24.30 12.06
C GLY A 205 10.21 -24.35 11.18
N TYR A 206 11.35 -24.81 11.71
CA TYR A 206 12.57 -25.01 10.93
C TYR A 206 12.38 -26.05 9.82
N VAL A 207 11.78 -27.20 10.13
CA VAL A 207 11.47 -28.26 9.15
C VAL A 207 10.50 -27.74 8.08
N GLY A 208 9.50 -26.96 8.48
CA GLY A 208 8.55 -26.30 7.58
C GLY A 208 9.24 -25.31 6.64
N LEU A 209 10.10 -24.44 7.16
CA LEU A 209 10.90 -23.51 6.37
C LEU A 209 11.88 -24.24 5.43
N ALA A 210 12.49 -25.32 5.89
CA ALA A 210 13.37 -26.16 5.08
C ALA A 210 12.62 -26.80 3.91
N ARG A 211 11.47 -27.43 4.18
CA ARG A 211 10.62 -28.03 3.13
C ARG A 211 10.08 -26.98 2.17
N CYS A 212 9.69 -25.82 2.69
CA CYS A 212 9.25 -24.69 1.88
C CYS A 212 10.38 -24.19 0.97
N GLY A 213 11.59 -24.02 1.50
CA GLY A 213 12.76 -23.62 0.72
C GLY A 213 13.13 -24.63 -0.37
N VAL A 214 13.08 -25.94 -0.08
CA VAL A 214 13.30 -26.99 -1.09
C VAL A 214 12.23 -26.92 -2.18
N ALA A 215 10.96 -26.88 -1.79
CA ALA A 215 9.85 -26.80 -2.74
C ALA A 215 9.90 -25.55 -3.63
N MET A 216 10.36 -24.41 -3.09
CA MET A 216 10.60 -23.19 -3.87
C MET A 216 11.72 -23.38 -4.90
N ILE A 217 12.84 -23.99 -4.52
CA ILE A 217 13.96 -24.23 -5.42
C ILE A 217 13.54 -25.20 -6.53
N ASP A 218 12.85 -26.29 -6.17
CA ASP A 218 12.36 -27.29 -7.12
C ASP A 218 11.31 -26.70 -8.09
N ALA A 219 10.51 -25.73 -7.65
CA ALA A 219 9.58 -25.02 -8.52
C ALA A 219 10.29 -24.10 -9.52
N ILE A 220 11.37 -23.43 -9.11
CA ILE A 220 12.07 -22.44 -9.95
C ILE A 220 13.11 -23.12 -10.85
N VAL A 221 13.90 -24.05 -10.33
CA VAL A 221 15.05 -24.66 -11.01
C VAL A 221 14.66 -26.04 -11.57
N PRO A 222 14.81 -26.29 -12.88
CA PRO A 222 14.62 -27.61 -13.46
C PRO A 222 15.53 -28.65 -12.80
N THR A 223 15.02 -29.86 -12.57
CA THR A 223 15.69 -30.93 -11.79
C THR A 223 17.08 -31.30 -12.32
N THR A 224 17.30 -31.19 -13.63
CA THR A 224 18.58 -31.45 -14.31
C THR A 224 19.67 -30.43 -13.97
N LEU A 225 19.29 -29.19 -13.63
CA LEU A 225 20.21 -28.09 -13.34
C LEU A 225 20.48 -27.92 -11.83
N ILE A 226 19.77 -28.63 -10.96
CA ILE A 226 19.98 -28.56 -9.50
C ILE A 226 21.37 -29.10 -9.13
N SER A 227 21.76 -30.26 -9.69
CA SER A 227 23.05 -30.89 -9.35
C SER A 227 24.29 -30.04 -9.70
N PRO A 228 24.40 -29.38 -10.88
CA PRO A 228 25.53 -28.50 -11.17
C PRO A 228 25.52 -27.20 -10.37
N LEU A 229 24.35 -26.68 -10.00
CA LEU A 229 24.23 -25.40 -9.27
C LEU A 229 24.69 -25.54 -7.80
N PHE A 230 24.47 -26.71 -7.19
CA PHE A 230 24.88 -26.99 -5.81
C PHE A 230 26.17 -27.81 -5.68
N ASN A 231 26.80 -28.25 -6.78
CA ASN A 231 28.11 -28.90 -6.72
C ASN A 231 29.23 -27.85 -6.60
N ARG A 232 29.63 -27.57 -5.35
CA ARG A 232 30.85 -26.79 -5.07
C ARG A 232 32.09 -27.57 -5.49
N VAL A 233 32.74 -27.14 -6.57
CA VAL A 233 34.08 -27.64 -6.99
C VAL A 233 35.22 -27.08 -6.11
N GLY A 234 34.93 -26.18 -5.16
CA GLY A 234 35.95 -25.37 -4.46
C GLY A 234 36.25 -25.67 -2.99
N LEU A 235 35.72 -26.74 -2.38
CA LEU A 235 35.85 -26.95 -0.91
C LEU A 235 36.91 -27.98 -0.49
N ASN A 236 37.86 -28.35 -1.36
CA ASN A 236 38.84 -29.41 -1.05
C ASN A 236 39.84 -29.04 0.07
N HIS A 237 40.09 -27.76 0.33
CA HIS A 237 41.03 -27.33 1.39
C HIS A 237 40.38 -27.18 2.77
N ALA A 238 39.19 -26.58 2.85
CA ALA A 238 38.44 -26.48 4.12
C ALA A 238 37.95 -27.86 4.61
N ASN A 239 37.55 -28.74 3.68
CA ASN A 239 37.15 -30.10 4.03
C ASN A 239 38.32 -30.95 4.54
N LYS A 240 39.57 -30.68 4.11
CA LYS A 240 40.76 -31.37 4.63
C LYS A 240 41.06 -30.96 6.08
N LEU A 241 40.85 -29.70 6.44
CA LEU A 241 41.13 -29.20 7.78
C LEU A 241 39.99 -29.55 8.76
N LEU A 242 38.74 -29.51 8.31
CA LEU A 242 37.58 -29.87 9.12
C LEU A 242 37.42 -31.40 9.30
N ALA A 243 37.77 -32.21 8.29
CA ALA A 243 37.81 -33.67 8.42
C ALA A 243 38.95 -34.16 9.35
N LEU A 244 39.95 -33.30 9.60
CA LEU A 244 41.02 -33.56 10.56
C LEU A 244 40.62 -33.18 12.00
N LEU A 245 39.66 -32.26 12.15
CA LEU A 245 39.11 -31.84 13.45
C LEU A 245 37.90 -32.67 13.89
N VAL A 246 37.13 -33.23 12.96
CA VAL A 246 35.96 -34.06 13.24
C VAL A 246 36.28 -35.49 12.81
N ASN A 247 36.88 -36.25 13.73
CA ASN A 247 37.20 -37.66 13.55
C ASN A 247 35.99 -38.46 13.03
N GLY A 248 36.05 -38.88 11.76
CA GLY A 248 35.22 -39.98 11.23
C GLY A 248 33.95 -39.61 10.47
N ALA A 249 33.61 -38.34 10.30
CA ALA A 249 32.46 -37.98 9.45
C ALA A 249 32.86 -37.96 7.96
N THR A 250 32.28 -38.85 7.16
CA THR A 250 32.53 -38.93 5.72
C THR A 250 32.26 -37.57 5.04
N PRO A 251 33.10 -37.13 4.08
CA PRO A 251 33.02 -35.80 3.46
C PRO A 251 31.72 -35.55 2.67
N TYR A 252 30.94 -36.60 2.39
CA TYR A 252 29.62 -36.52 1.77
C TYR A 252 28.51 -36.02 2.72
N SER A 253 28.66 -36.19 4.04
CA SER A 253 27.65 -35.79 5.03
C SER A 253 27.75 -34.31 5.42
N ILE A 254 28.95 -33.74 5.46
CA ILE A 254 29.15 -32.35 5.90
C ILE A 254 28.84 -31.36 4.76
N THR A 255 29.14 -31.74 3.51
CA THR A 255 28.78 -30.94 2.33
C THR A 255 27.28 -30.94 2.09
N SER A 256 26.55 -31.99 2.46
CA SER A 256 25.08 -31.96 2.48
C SER A 256 24.56 -31.11 3.65
N GLN A 257 25.14 -31.17 4.85
CA GLN A 257 24.76 -30.32 5.99
C GLN A 257 24.92 -28.82 5.73
N LEU A 258 26.00 -28.38 5.07
CA LEU A 258 26.16 -26.96 4.69
C LEU A 258 25.20 -26.53 3.56
N LYS A 259 24.82 -27.45 2.65
CA LYS A 259 23.75 -27.23 1.66
C LYS A 259 22.38 -27.10 2.34
N PHE A 260 22.12 -27.90 3.39
CA PHE A 260 20.90 -27.82 4.20
C PHE A 260 20.81 -26.57 5.08
N ASN A 261 21.91 -25.87 5.38
CA ASN A 261 21.83 -24.61 6.14
C ASN A 261 21.33 -23.42 5.31
N HIS A 262 21.50 -23.44 3.97
CA HIS A 262 21.11 -22.31 3.12
C HIS A 262 19.66 -22.40 2.65
N ILE A 263 19.10 -23.60 2.51
CA ILE A 263 17.76 -23.81 1.97
C ILE A 263 16.63 -23.30 2.91
N PRO A 264 16.64 -23.56 4.24
CA PRO A 264 15.65 -23.03 5.17
C PRO A 264 15.69 -21.51 5.30
N LEU A 265 16.85 -20.92 4.98
CA LEU A 265 17.04 -19.47 5.02
C LEU A 265 16.43 -18.79 3.78
N LEU A 266 16.14 -19.52 2.70
CA LEU A 266 15.64 -18.94 1.45
C LEU A 266 14.33 -18.16 1.63
N PRO A 267 13.26 -18.71 2.26
CA PRO A 267 12.02 -17.95 2.44
C PRO A 267 12.22 -16.69 3.30
N VAL A 268 13.11 -16.76 4.30
CA VAL A 268 13.43 -15.62 5.18
C VAL A 268 14.22 -14.55 4.42
N MET A 269 15.20 -14.94 3.62
CA MET A 269 15.96 -14.01 2.78
C MET A 269 15.09 -13.37 1.70
N LEU A 270 14.19 -14.13 1.06
CA LEU A 270 13.22 -13.59 0.10
C LEU A 270 12.27 -12.60 0.76
N TYR A 271 11.79 -12.91 1.97
CA TYR A 271 10.96 -11.98 2.74
C TYR A 271 11.74 -10.70 3.02
N ARG A 272 12.99 -10.79 3.49
CA ARG A 272 13.83 -9.63 3.76
C ARG A 272 14.18 -8.83 2.50
N MET A 273 14.42 -9.51 1.38
CA MET A 273 14.70 -8.93 0.06
C MET A 273 13.55 -8.07 -0.47
N ARG A 274 12.32 -8.31 0.00
CA ARG A 274 11.15 -7.48 -0.31
C ARG A 274 11.05 -6.20 0.51
N TYR A 275 11.65 -6.15 1.70
CA TYR A 275 11.64 -4.95 2.55
C TYR A 275 12.85 -4.06 2.32
N LEU A 276 13.99 -4.63 1.94
CA LEU A 276 15.20 -3.86 1.68
C LEU A 276 15.26 -3.45 0.21
N LEU A 277 15.12 -2.16 -0.08
CA LEU A 277 15.27 -1.61 -1.42
C LEU A 277 16.56 -0.79 -1.48
N ILE A 278 17.34 -0.95 -2.56
CA ILE A 278 18.66 -0.31 -2.66
C ILE A 278 18.55 1.22 -2.68
N LEU A 279 17.47 1.75 -3.24
CA LEU A 279 17.25 3.19 -3.32
C LEU A 279 16.92 3.78 -1.94
N GLU A 280 16.28 3.01 -1.05
CA GLU A 280 16.15 3.41 0.36
C GLU A 280 17.51 3.48 1.05
N CYS A 281 18.39 2.47 0.86
CA CYS A 281 19.75 2.50 1.40
C CYS A 281 20.58 3.69 0.89
N LEU A 282 20.32 4.17 -0.33
CA LEU A 282 21.10 5.25 -0.95
C LEU A 282 20.59 6.65 -0.61
N PHE A 283 19.28 6.82 -0.42
CA PHE A 283 18.66 8.14 -0.25
C PHE A 283 18.16 8.44 1.17
N ARG A 284 18.05 7.44 2.06
CA ARG A 284 17.65 7.68 3.45
C ARG A 284 18.76 8.44 4.19
N LYS A 285 18.38 9.41 5.03
CA LYS A 285 19.35 10.32 5.70
C LYS A 285 19.74 9.89 7.12
N GLN A 286 19.11 8.85 7.68
CA GLN A 286 19.30 8.47 9.08
C GLN A 286 20.47 7.47 9.24
N PRO A 287 21.62 7.85 9.82
CA PRO A 287 22.87 7.08 9.78
C PRO A 287 22.79 5.72 10.48
N ARG A 288 22.03 5.61 11.58
CA ARG A 288 21.90 4.35 12.34
C ARG A 288 21.11 3.29 11.58
N ILE A 289 20.05 3.70 10.90
CA ILE A 289 19.19 2.81 10.12
C ILE A 289 19.87 2.43 8.81
N LEU A 290 20.63 3.36 8.22
CA LEU A 290 21.44 3.08 7.03
C LEU A 290 22.41 1.91 7.26
N ALA A 291 23.14 1.89 8.37
CA ALA A 291 24.12 0.83 8.62
C ALA A 291 23.46 -0.57 8.64
N THR A 292 22.31 -0.71 9.29
CA THR A 292 21.60 -2.00 9.38
C THR A 292 20.98 -2.41 8.05
N GLU A 293 20.49 -1.46 7.25
CA GLU A 293 19.98 -1.69 5.90
C GLU A 293 21.09 -2.10 4.92
N TRP A 294 22.24 -1.42 4.95
CA TRP A 294 23.42 -1.76 4.15
C TRP A 294 23.99 -3.13 4.51
N ILE A 295 24.06 -3.46 5.81
CA ILE A 295 24.46 -4.81 6.25
C ILE A 295 23.44 -5.84 5.76
N GLY A 296 22.14 -5.55 5.86
CA GLY A 296 21.09 -6.42 5.35
C GLY A 296 21.19 -6.69 3.86
N GLU A 297 21.43 -5.65 3.07
CA GLU A 297 21.62 -5.74 1.62
C GLU A 297 22.89 -6.53 1.26
N ALA A 298 23.99 -6.28 1.98
CA ALA A 298 25.23 -7.02 1.81
C ALA A 298 25.04 -8.52 2.13
N LEU A 299 24.29 -8.86 3.19
CA LEU A 299 23.96 -10.24 3.54
C LEU A 299 23.11 -10.92 2.45
N ILE A 300 22.11 -10.23 1.89
CA ILE A 300 21.30 -10.75 0.79
C ILE A 300 22.15 -10.97 -0.46
N CYS A 301 22.97 -9.98 -0.83
CA CYS A 301 23.86 -10.07 -1.97
C CYS A 301 24.87 -11.23 -1.79
N ASN A 302 25.43 -11.37 -0.59
CA ASN A 302 26.33 -12.48 -0.28
C ASN A 302 25.60 -13.84 -0.36
N TYR A 303 24.39 -13.94 0.18
CA TYR A 303 23.59 -15.16 0.15
C TYR A 303 23.25 -15.58 -1.30
N ILE A 304 22.65 -14.70 -2.10
CA ILE A 304 22.29 -14.99 -3.50
C ILE A 304 23.55 -15.24 -4.33
N SER A 305 24.59 -14.44 -4.14
CA SER A 305 25.86 -14.66 -4.84
C SER A 305 26.51 -16.00 -4.44
N SER A 306 26.31 -16.48 -3.21
CA SER A 306 26.82 -17.78 -2.77
C SER A 306 26.09 -18.94 -3.43
N LEU A 307 24.79 -18.80 -3.71
CA LEU A 307 24.01 -19.76 -4.51
C LEU A 307 24.56 -19.86 -5.94
N GLY A 308 25.03 -18.75 -6.51
CA GLY A 308 25.71 -18.70 -7.81
C GLY A 308 27.23 -18.93 -7.76
N ASN A 309 27.78 -19.46 -6.65
CA ASN A 309 29.22 -19.67 -6.43
C ASN A 309 30.11 -18.45 -6.76
N HIS A 310 29.56 -17.25 -6.57
CA HIS A 310 30.17 -15.96 -6.89
C HIS A 310 30.72 -15.84 -8.32
N THR A 311 30.21 -16.63 -9.28
CA THR A 311 30.70 -16.68 -10.66
C THR A 311 30.60 -15.33 -11.37
N LEU A 312 29.43 -14.69 -11.30
CA LEU A 312 29.18 -13.36 -11.87
C LEU A 312 30.07 -12.28 -11.23
N VAL A 313 30.22 -12.28 -9.90
CA VAL A 313 31.08 -11.31 -9.20
C VAL A 313 32.54 -11.51 -9.56
N ARG A 314 33.02 -12.77 -9.66
CA ARG A 314 34.40 -13.06 -10.08
C ARG A 314 34.67 -12.61 -11.51
N GLN A 315 33.73 -12.84 -12.44
CA GLN A 315 33.86 -12.39 -13.82
C GLN A 315 33.85 -10.87 -13.93
N LEU A 316 32.91 -10.19 -13.25
CA LEU A 316 32.88 -8.72 -13.19
C LEU A 316 34.14 -8.13 -12.56
N TYR A 317 34.65 -8.74 -11.49
CA TYR A 317 35.88 -8.28 -10.83
C TYR A 317 37.11 -8.44 -11.73
N LYS A 318 37.22 -9.56 -12.47
CA LYS A 318 38.28 -9.75 -13.47
C LYS A 318 38.22 -8.68 -14.55
N ASN A 319 37.04 -8.47 -15.14
CA ASN A 319 36.83 -7.47 -16.18
C ASN A 319 37.09 -6.04 -15.67
N ALA A 320 36.65 -5.71 -14.45
CA ALA A 320 36.91 -4.42 -13.82
C ALA A 320 38.39 -4.20 -13.54
N ARG A 321 39.10 -5.24 -13.07
CA ARG A 321 40.55 -5.19 -12.84
C ARG A 321 41.33 -4.99 -14.14
N GLU A 322 40.94 -5.68 -15.21
CA GLU A 322 41.53 -5.51 -16.54
C GLU A 322 41.28 -4.10 -17.12
N LEU A 323 40.12 -3.53 -16.83
CA LEU A 323 39.74 -2.18 -17.24
C LEU A 323 40.50 -1.10 -16.44
N LEU A 324 40.68 -1.31 -15.13
CA LEU A 324 41.52 -0.46 -14.27
C LEU A 324 43.00 -0.52 -14.64
N ALA A 325 43.49 -1.68 -15.12
CA ALA A 325 44.88 -1.87 -15.54
C ALA A 325 45.23 -1.18 -16.87
N LYS A 326 44.24 -0.70 -17.65
CA LYS A 326 44.45 0.01 -18.92
C LYS A 326 43.96 1.47 -18.83
N PRO A 327 44.73 2.39 -18.22
CA PRO A 327 44.26 3.74 -17.89
C PRO A 327 44.09 4.72 -19.07
N GLY A 328 44.16 4.27 -20.34
CA GLY A 328 44.40 5.17 -21.49
C GLY A 328 43.26 5.43 -22.49
N THR A 329 42.05 4.86 -22.36
CA THR A 329 41.01 5.04 -23.40
C THR A 329 39.62 5.34 -22.82
N ALA A 330 38.85 6.19 -23.52
CA ALA A 330 37.67 6.94 -23.06
C ALA A 330 36.67 6.18 -22.17
N LYS A 331 36.37 6.78 -21.00
CA LYS A 331 35.69 6.15 -19.85
C LYS A 331 34.20 5.79 -20.04
N LEU A 332 33.49 6.35 -21.02
CA LEU A 332 32.02 6.22 -21.11
C LEU A 332 31.54 5.11 -22.06
N LEU A 333 32.29 4.80 -23.13
CA LEU A 333 31.99 3.72 -24.08
C LEU A 333 32.41 2.33 -23.57
N HIS A 334 33.23 2.27 -22.52
CA HIS A 334 33.79 1.02 -21.97
C HIS A 334 32.96 0.35 -20.88
N MET A 335 31.80 0.90 -20.48
CA MET A 335 30.87 0.16 -19.61
C MET A 335 30.41 -1.15 -20.26
N GLY A 336 30.34 -1.21 -21.60
CA GLY A 336 30.08 -2.45 -22.33
C GLY A 336 31.19 -3.51 -22.22
N LEU A 337 32.45 -3.11 -21.93
CA LEU A 337 33.54 -4.05 -21.70
C LEU A 337 33.43 -4.78 -20.35
N LEU A 338 32.75 -4.20 -19.36
CA LEU A 338 32.51 -4.88 -18.07
C LEU A 338 31.69 -6.16 -18.24
N PHE A 339 30.81 -6.20 -19.24
CA PHE A 339 29.96 -7.35 -19.56
C PHE A 339 30.53 -8.25 -20.65
N ARG A 340 31.73 -7.94 -21.17
CA ARG A 340 32.39 -8.75 -22.18
C ARG A 340 32.79 -10.11 -21.55
N SER A 341 32.63 -11.19 -22.32
CA SER A 341 32.93 -12.58 -21.90
C SER A 341 32.16 -13.10 -20.67
N ILE A 342 30.98 -12.55 -20.36
CA ILE A 342 30.08 -13.14 -19.36
C ILE A 342 29.17 -14.14 -20.07
N ASP A 343 29.26 -15.40 -19.67
CA ASP A 343 28.36 -16.46 -20.14
C ASP A 343 27.01 -16.35 -19.42
N TRP A 344 26.12 -15.50 -19.96
CA TRP A 344 24.79 -15.25 -19.41
C TRP A 344 23.91 -16.50 -19.32
N TRP A 345 24.23 -17.55 -20.07
CA TRP A 345 23.51 -18.83 -20.08
C TRP A 345 23.95 -19.81 -19.00
N HIS A 346 25.00 -19.49 -18.23
CA HIS A 346 25.40 -20.31 -17.10
C HIS A 346 24.41 -20.12 -15.93
N PRO A 347 23.78 -21.18 -15.38
CA PRO A 347 22.76 -21.06 -14.33
C PRO A 347 23.20 -20.25 -13.10
N ALA A 348 24.44 -20.45 -12.66
CA ALA A 348 25.06 -19.67 -11.59
C ALA A 348 25.16 -18.15 -11.87
N VAL A 349 25.40 -17.76 -13.12
CA VAL A 349 25.41 -16.36 -13.56
C VAL A 349 23.98 -15.81 -13.61
N MET A 350 23.01 -16.59 -14.08
CA MET A 350 21.59 -16.23 -14.09
C MET A 350 21.04 -15.98 -12.68
N VAL A 351 21.39 -16.83 -11.70
CA VAL A 351 21.05 -16.62 -10.28
C VAL A 351 21.70 -15.33 -9.77
N GLY A 352 22.99 -15.10 -10.06
CA GLY A 352 23.68 -13.87 -9.68
C GLY A 352 23.07 -12.60 -10.31
N ALA A 353 22.54 -12.71 -11.53
CA ALA A 353 21.91 -11.61 -12.25
C ALA A 353 20.55 -11.19 -11.66
N THR A 354 19.96 -11.97 -10.76
CA THR A 354 18.73 -11.58 -10.04
C THR A 354 18.94 -10.35 -9.15
N ILE A 355 20.15 -10.13 -8.62
CA ILE A 355 20.49 -8.96 -7.79
C ILE A 355 20.39 -7.65 -8.61
N PRO A 356 21.15 -7.47 -9.71
CA PRO A 356 21.04 -6.25 -10.51
C PRO A 356 19.66 -6.12 -11.17
N ALA A 357 19.02 -7.23 -11.55
CA ALA A 357 17.64 -7.20 -12.05
C ALA A 357 16.67 -6.63 -11.01
N ARG A 358 16.84 -6.97 -9.72
CA ARG A 358 16.06 -6.37 -8.63
C ARG A 358 16.32 -4.88 -8.47
N TRP A 359 17.58 -4.44 -8.52
CA TRP A 359 17.88 -3.01 -8.44
C TRP A 359 17.29 -2.23 -9.61
N PHE A 360 17.34 -2.81 -10.81
CA PHE A 360 16.67 -2.23 -11.98
C PHE A 360 15.15 -2.18 -11.80
N TYR A 361 14.55 -3.23 -11.25
CA TYR A 361 13.12 -3.27 -10.92
C TYR A 361 12.74 -2.16 -9.93
N ASP A 362 13.47 -1.99 -8.82
CA ASP A 362 13.21 -0.94 -7.82
C ASP A 362 13.31 0.45 -8.46
N LEU A 363 14.33 0.70 -9.29
CA LEU A 363 14.45 1.94 -10.05
C LEU A 363 13.27 2.17 -11.00
N ALA A 364 12.91 1.16 -11.79
CA ALA A 364 11.79 1.25 -12.72
C ALA A 364 10.47 1.49 -11.99
N TYR A 365 10.23 0.77 -10.88
CA TYR A 365 9.06 0.92 -10.02
C TYR A 365 8.96 2.33 -9.44
N ARG A 366 10.05 2.88 -8.87
CA ARG A 366 10.06 4.23 -8.32
C ARG A 366 9.87 5.32 -9.37
N CYS A 367 10.40 5.12 -10.57
CA CYS A 367 10.23 6.04 -11.69
C CYS A 367 8.83 6.01 -12.31
N THR A 368 8.09 4.90 -12.21
CA THR A 368 6.81 4.68 -12.91
C THR A 368 5.64 4.49 -11.94
N VAL A 369 5.50 3.31 -11.34
CA VAL A 369 4.35 2.93 -10.49
C VAL A 369 4.26 3.79 -9.24
N ASN A 370 5.39 4.05 -8.56
CA ASN A 370 5.39 4.90 -7.37
C ASN A 370 4.96 6.34 -7.69
N LYS A 371 5.32 6.83 -8.88
CA LYS A 371 4.87 8.15 -9.36
C LYS A 371 3.37 8.19 -9.62
N LEU A 372 2.78 7.10 -10.09
CA LEU A 372 1.33 6.98 -10.23
C LEU A 372 0.65 6.97 -8.85
N HIS A 373 1.22 6.25 -7.87
CA HIS A 373 0.75 6.31 -6.49
C HIS A 373 0.85 7.73 -5.91
N PHE A 374 1.97 8.43 -6.12
CA PHE A 374 2.14 9.81 -5.71
C PHE A 374 1.04 10.72 -6.28
N ASN A 375 0.80 10.64 -7.59
CA ASN A 375 -0.25 11.45 -8.23
C ASN A 375 -1.66 11.14 -7.65
N LEU A 376 -1.96 9.87 -7.38
CA LEU A 376 -3.24 9.50 -6.76
C LEU A 376 -3.34 10.04 -5.32
N ASN A 377 -2.27 9.89 -4.53
CA ASN A 377 -2.25 10.33 -3.14
C ASN A 377 -2.28 11.87 -3.02
N THR A 378 -1.62 12.62 -3.92
CA THR A 378 -1.73 14.10 -3.95
C THR A 378 -3.17 14.58 -4.18
N THR A 379 -3.98 13.77 -4.85
CA THR A 379 -5.39 14.10 -5.09
C THR A 379 -6.26 13.80 -3.87
N VAL A 380 -5.98 12.69 -3.17
CA VAL A 380 -6.87 12.13 -2.14
C VAL A 380 -6.47 12.52 -0.71
N SER A 381 -5.18 12.49 -0.39
CA SER A 381 -4.63 12.78 0.94
C SER A 381 -3.33 13.58 0.85
N PRO A 382 -3.39 14.86 0.42
CA PRO A 382 -2.21 15.71 0.29
C PRO A 382 -1.45 15.88 1.61
N ARG A 383 -2.12 15.77 2.76
CA ARG A 383 -1.49 15.91 4.08
C ARG A 383 -0.53 14.78 4.41
N ASP A 384 -0.82 13.55 4.00
CA ASP A 384 0.10 12.41 4.21
C ASP A 384 1.42 12.62 3.46
N ILE A 385 1.33 13.22 2.26
CA ILE A 385 2.52 13.58 1.48
C ILE A 385 3.29 14.71 2.15
N ALA A 386 2.59 15.71 2.68
CA ALA A 386 3.22 16.80 3.44
C ALA A 386 4.00 16.28 4.65
N ASN A 387 3.44 15.29 5.36
CA ASN A 387 4.06 14.70 6.55
C ASN A 387 5.30 13.85 6.23
N THR A 388 5.38 13.25 5.03
CA THR A 388 6.51 12.39 4.65
C THR A 388 7.64 13.14 3.95
N MET A 389 7.35 14.30 3.37
CA MET A 389 8.30 15.05 2.57
C MET A 389 8.92 16.20 3.37
N ASN A 390 10.17 16.56 3.03
CA ASN A 390 10.82 17.73 3.60
C ASN A 390 10.01 19.01 3.29
N PRO A 391 9.71 19.88 4.28
CA PRO A 391 8.83 21.05 4.10
C PRO A 391 9.28 22.02 3.00
N GLN A 392 10.60 22.14 2.79
CA GLN A 392 11.13 22.98 1.71
C GLN A 392 10.89 22.41 0.31
N ASP A 393 10.98 21.07 0.15
CA ASP A 393 10.72 20.43 -1.13
C ASP A 393 9.19 20.41 -1.41
N PHE A 394 8.37 20.25 -0.37
CA PHE A 394 6.92 20.32 -0.44
C PHE A 394 6.41 21.70 -0.91
N SER A 395 6.82 22.77 -0.24
CA SER A 395 6.45 24.16 -0.63
C SER A 395 6.89 24.51 -2.05
N ARG A 396 8.06 24.02 -2.49
CA ARG A 396 8.51 24.15 -3.89
C ARG A 396 7.61 23.39 -4.86
N LEU A 397 7.14 22.19 -4.52
CA LEU A 397 6.21 21.44 -5.37
C LEU A 397 4.86 22.14 -5.49
N GLU A 398 4.33 22.64 -4.37
CA GLU A 398 3.05 23.37 -4.33
C GLU A 398 3.13 24.66 -5.16
N THR A 399 4.19 25.46 -4.99
CA THR A 399 4.39 26.67 -5.80
C THR A 399 4.53 26.36 -7.30
N LEU A 400 5.21 25.27 -7.66
CA LEU A 400 5.30 24.82 -9.06
C LEU A 400 3.94 24.39 -9.61
N GLU A 401 3.13 23.73 -8.81
CA GLU A 401 1.79 23.31 -9.21
C GLU A 401 0.85 24.49 -9.41
N LEU A 402 0.88 25.48 -8.52
CA LEU A 402 0.15 26.75 -8.67
C LEU A 402 0.59 27.51 -9.93
N GLN A 403 1.89 27.55 -10.21
CA GLN A 403 2.42 28.14 -11.45
C GLN A 403 1.99 27.36 -12.70
N LEU A 404 1.92 26.03 -12.62
CA LEU A 404 1.43 25.20 -13.73
C LEU A 404 -0.08 25.37 -13.94
N ALA A 405 -0.87 25.49 -12.88
CA ALA A 405 -2.31 25.70 -12.94
C ALA A 405 -2.66 27.07 -13.55
N SER A 406 -2.01 28.14 -13.09
CA SER A 406 -2.16 29.49 -13.65
C SER A 406 -1.74 29.56 -15.12
N MET A 407 -0.62 28.91 -15.50
CA MET A 407 -0.20 28.83 -16.90
C MET A 407 -1.20 28.04 -17.75
N ARG A 408 -1.71 26.89 -17.28
CA ARG A 408 -2.75 26.11 -17.97
C ARG A 408 -4.01 26.94 -18.19
N TYR A 409 -4.45 27.70 -17.19
CA TYR A 409 -5.59 28.60 -17.31
C TYR A 409 -5.35 29.71 -18.35
N SER A 410 -4.18 30.34 -18.35
CA SER A 410 -3.84 31.37 -19.34
C SER A 410 -3.82 30.83 -20.78
N ILE A 411 -3.31 29.60 -20.95
CA ILE A 411 -3.27 28.92 -22.26
C ILE A 411 -4.68 28.53 -22.70
N SER A 412 -5.49 27.95 -21.81
CA SER A 412 -6.86 27.54 -22.14
C SER A 412 -7.73 28.74 -22.48
N GLN A 413 -7.60 29.87 -21.77
CA GLN A 413 -8.32 31.10 -22.05
C GLN A 413 -7.95 31.68 -23.43
N ARG A 414 -6.66 31.69 -23.77
CA ARG A 414 -6.20 32.12 -25.11
C ARG A 414 -6.70 31.19 -26.21
N MET A 415 -6.65 29.87 -25.99
CA MET A 415 -7.16 28.87 -26.94
C MET A 415 -8.68 28.98 -27.12
N ALA A 416 -9.43 29.25 -26.04
CA ALA A 416 -10.88 29.45 -26.11
C ALA A 416 -11.23 30.72 -26.92
N ARG A 417 -10.47 31.81 -26.75
CA ARG A 417 -10.64 33.03 -27.56
C ARG A 417 -10.30 32.78 -29.04
N ALA A 418 -9.21 32.05 -29.31
CA ALA A 418 -8.80 31.68 -30.67
C ALA A 418 -9.81 30.76 -31.37
N ARG A 419 -10.40 29.80 -30.64
CA ARG A 419 -11.42 28.89 -31.17
C ARG A 419 -12.70 29.63 -31.58
N LYS A 420 -13.05 30.72 -30.88
CA LYS A 420 -14.18 31.59 -31.23
C LYS A 420 -13.91 32.46 -32.46
N THR A 421 -12.65 32.65 -32.88
CA THR A 421 -12.29 33.63 -33.92
C THR A 421 -12.01 33.07 -35.33
N ALA A 422 -11.81 31.75 -35.53
CA ALA A 422 -11.99 31.03 -36.82
C ALA A 422 -11.31 29.63 -36.81
N TYR A 423 -11.80 28.70 -37.63
CA TYR A 423 -11.26 27.33 -37.82
C TYR A 423 -9.80 27.29 -38.31
N PHE A 424 -9.30 28.34 -38.98
CA PHE A 424 -7.92 28.46 -39.48
C PHE A 424 -6.94 29.19 -38.52
N GLY A 425 -7.41 29.71 -37.37
CA GLY A 425 -6.60 30.52 -36.45
C GLY A 425 -5.73 29.72 -35.45
N LEU A 426 -6.04 28.45 -35.23
CA LEU A 426 -5.40 27.58 -34.24
C LEU A 426 -3.87 27.38 -34.46
N PRO A 427 -3.39 27.07 -35.68
CA PRO A 427 -1.94 26.92 -35.90
C PRO A 427 -1.19 28.26 -35.78
N ARG A 428 -1.81 29.38 -36.17
CA ARG A 428 -1.21 30.72 -36.07
C ARG A 428 -1.08 31.17 -34.61
N GLU A 429 -2.03 30.83 -33.75
CA GLU A 429 -1.94 31.10 -32.32
C GLU A 429 -0.99 30.16 -31.58
N MET A 430 -0.89 28.88 -31.98
CA MET A 430 0.17 28.01 -31.46
C MET A 430 1.56 28.57 -31.81
N ALA A 431 1.77 29.04 -33.05
CA ALA A 431 3.03 29.67 -33.44
C ALA A 431 3.34 30.94 -32.63
N ARG A 432 2.33 31.76 -32.29
CA ARG A 432 2.52 32.91 -31.38
C ARG A 432 2.82 32.48 -29.93
N LEU A 433 2.21 31.41 -29.43
CA LEU A 433 2.51 30.86 -28.11
C LEU A 433 3.95 30.31 -28.01
N VAL A 434 4.45 29.70 -29.10
CA VAL A 434 5.85 29.24 -29.21
C VAL A 434 6.78 30.43 -29.24
N ARG A 435 6.50 31.43 -30.09
CA ARG A 435 7.34 32.64 -30.25
C ARG A 435 7.32 33.53 -28.99
N GLY A 436 6.23 33.53 -28.23
CA GLY A 436 6.08 34.32 -27.01
C GLY A 436 6.73 33.73 -25.74
N HIS A 437 7.62 32.74 -25.86
CA HIS A 437 8.29 32.03 -24.75
C HIS A 437 7.37 31.34 -23.71
N THR A 438 6.04 31.51 -23.80
CA THR A 438 5.08 30.92 -22.86
C THR A 438 5.11 29.39 -22.85
N LEU A 439 5.26 28.75 -24.02
CA LEU A 439 5.40 27.30 -24.12
C LEU A 439 6.75 26.82 -23.56
N LEU A 440 7.84 27.54 -23.81
CA LEU A 440 9.15 27.21 -23.24
C LEU A 440 9.12 27.30 -21.70
N LYS A 441 8.49 28.35 -21.16
CA LYS A 441 8.29 28.52 -19.71
C LYS A 441 7.44 27.37 -19.14
N TYR A 442 6.36 26.98 -19.83
CA TYR A 442 5.54 25.84 -19.45
C TYR A 442 6.33 24.51 -19.45
N ILE A 443 7.11 24.25 -20.50
CA ILE A 443 7.95 23.05 -20.59
C ILE A 443 8.99 23.05 -19.48
N ARG A 444 9.67 24.17 -19.22
CA ARG A 444 10.65 24.29 -18.13
C ARG A 444 10.01 24.00 -16.77
N LEU A 445 8.85 24.58 -16.49
CA LEU A 445 8.11 24.31 -15.25
C LEU A 445 7.69 22.85 -15.15
N LYS A 446 7.24 22.24 -16.25
CA LYS A 446 6.85 20.83 -16.30
C LYS A 446 8.04 19.89 -16.07
N VAL A 447 9.21 20.21 -16.63
CA VAL A 447 10.46 19.45 -16.39
C VAL A 447 10.90 19.60 -14.94
N LEU A 448 10.83 20.81 -14.38
CA LEU A 448 11.21 21.05 -12.99
C LEU A 448 10.26 20.34 -12.02
N HIS A 449 8.95 20.42 -12.24
CA HIS A 449 7.96 19.66 -11.49
C HIS A 449 8.21 18.16 -11.63
N TRP A 450 8.41 17.65 -12.85
CA TRP A 450 8.75 16.24 -13.08
C TRP A 450 10.01 15.81 -12.32
N PHE A 451 11.04 16.66 -12.26
CA PHE A 451 12.27 16.40 -11.51
C PHE A 451 12.03 16.33 -10.00
N TYR A 452 11.35 17.31 -9.41
CA TYR A 452 11.05 17.32 -7.97
C TYR A 452 10.13 16.17 -7.57
N THR A 453 9.11 15.85 -8.36
CA THR A 453 8.24 14.68 -8.13
C THR A 453 9.05 13.39 -8.21
N SER A 454 9.94 13.25 -9.20
CA SER A 454 10.76 12.04 -9.33
C SER A 454 11.77 11.92 -8.20
N LYS A 455 12.35 13.03 -7.73
CA LYS A 455 13.19 13.07 -6.53
C LYS A 455 12.41 12.60 -5.29
N ALA A 456 11.17 13.07 -5.12
CA ALA A 456 10.28 12.62 -4.04
C ALA A 456 10.04 11.11 -4.09
N CYS A 457 9.66 10.62 -5.27
CA CYS A 457 9.34 9.21 -5.51
C CYS A 457 10.57 8.28 -5.44
N LEU A 458 11.77 8.81 -5.66
CA LEU A 458 13.01 8.06 -5.46
C LEU A 458 13.34 7.92 -3.96
N GLN A 459 13.00 8.93 -3.16
CA GLN A 459 13.27 8.96 -1.72
C GLN A 459 12.25 8.16 -0.90
N HIS A 460 10.96 8.26 -1.24
CA HIS A 460 9.88 7.69 -0.46
C HIS A 460 8.99 6.78 -1.30
N ASP A 461 8.61 5.62 -0.76
CA ASP A 461 7.60 4.74 -1.33
C ASP A 461 6.20 5.18 -0.88
N TYR A 462 5.37 5.60 -1.83
CA TYR A 462 4.01 6.09 -1.61
C TYR A 462 2.95 4.99 -1.78
N SER A 463 3.35 3.75 -2.12
CA SER A 463 2.41 2.66 -2.36
C SER A 463 1.69 2.17 -1.10
N SER A 464 2.29 2.36 0.07
CA SER A 464 1.77 1.92 1.36
C SER A 464 0.86 2.94 2.06
N MET A 465 0.81 4.20 1.59
CA MET A 465 0.01 5.25 2.24
C MET A 465 -1.49 4.94 2.22
N THR A 466 -2.00 4.46 1.08
CA THR A 466 -3.43 4.18 0.90
C THR A 466 -3.79 2.74 1.22
N LEU A 467 -2.88 1.79 1.02
CA LEU A 467 -3.08 0.37 1.30
C LEU A 467 -2.25 -0.06 2.51
N TYR A 468 -2.94 -0.44 3.58
CA TYR A 468 -2.31 -0.93 4.78
C TYR A 468 -1.47 -2.19 4.51
N ARG A 469 -0.18 -2.16 4.87
CA ARG A 469 0.77 -3.26 4.69
C ARG A 469 0.66 -4.26 5.84
N LEU A 470 0.17 -5.47 5.58
CA LEU A 470 0.26 -6.56 6.56
C LEU A 470 1.56 -7.31 6.34
N ALA A 471 2.33 -7.46 7.41
CA ALA A 471 3.48 -8.36 7.45
C ALA A 471 3.06 -9.80 7.13
N ILE A 472 1.93 -10.27 7.67
CA ILE A 472 1.41 -11.62 7.44
C ILE A 472 1.10 -11.86 5.95
N LEU A 473 0.33 -10.97 5.32
CA LEU A 473 0.02 -11.08 3.89
C LEU A 473 1.29 -10.99 3.04
N THR A 474 2.25 -10.17 3.45
CA THR A 474 3.55 -10.07 2.79
C THR A 474 4.34 -11.38 2.90
N GLY A 475 4.34 -12.03 4.07
CA GLY A 475 4.96 -13.35 4.27
C GLY A 475 4.32 -14.41 3.39
N PHE A 476 2.99 -14.52 3.44
CA PHE A 476 2.22 -15.49 2.65
C PHE A 476 2.45 -15.31 1.14
N THR A 477 2.35 -14.08 0.64
CA THR A 477 2.57 -13.79 -0.78
C THR A 477 4.02 -14.02 -1.21
N THR A 478 5.00 -13.84 -0.31
CA THR A 478 6.41 -14.18 -0.60
C THR A 478 6.59 -15.70 -0.76
N VAL A 479 5.87 -16.50 0.02
CA VAL A 479 5.93 -17.95 -0.08
C VAL A 479 5.24 -18.47 -1.33
N LEU A 480 4.08 -17.90 -1.67
CA LEU A 480 3.28 -18.32 -2.82
C LEU A 480 3.90 -17.90 -4.17
N TRP A 481 4.68 -16.81 -4.19
CA TRP A 481 5.21 -16.20 -5.40
C TRP A 481 6.03 -17.17 -6.28
N PRO A 482 7.02 -17.93 -5.77
CA PRO A 482 7.74 -18.93 -6.55
C PRO A 482 6.86 -19.93 -7.29
N PHE A 483 5.80 -20.44 -6.65
CA PHE A 483 4.91 -21.43 -7.25
C PHE A 483 4.09 -20.84 -8.39
N VAL A 484 3.48 -19.67 -8.18
CA VAL A 484 2.75 -18.94 -9.21
C VAL A 484 3.68 -18.60 -10.39
N SER A 485 4.93 -18.26 -10.09
CA SER A 485 5.92 -17.95 -11.13
C SER A 485 6.34 -19.17 -11.95
N ALA A 486 6.37 -20.37 -11.37
CA ALA A 486 6.71 -21.59 -12.08
C ALA A 486 5.63 -21.96 -13.11
N ASP A 487 4.35 -21.84 -12.72
CA ASP A 487 3.24 -22.10 -13.63
C ASP A 487 3.14 -21.03 -14.73
N LEU A 488 3.34 -19.76 -14.37
CA LEU A 488 3.42 -18.67 -15.34
C LEU A 488 4.66 -18.82 -16.25
N GLY A 489 5.77 -19.34 -15.72
CA GLY A 489 7.01 -19.61 -16.45
C GLY A 489 6.83 -20.67 -17.54
N LYS A 490 6.03 -21.71 -17.31
CA LYS A 490 5.65 -22.68 -18.35
C LYS A 490 4.88 -21.99 -19.48
N LEU A 491 3.91 -21.13 -19.13
CA LEU A 491 3.14 -20.37 -20.12
C LEU A 491 4.02 -19.41 -20.93
N VAL A 492 4.92 -18.67 -20.26
CA VAL A 492 5.87 -17.76 -20.93
C VAL A 492 6.84 -18.53 -21.84
N PHE A 493 7.28 -19.71 -21.41
CA PHE A 493 8.16 -20.56 -22.19
C PHE A 493 7.49 -21.00 -23.50
N GLU A 494 6.25 -21.51 -23.40
CA GLU A 494 5.48 -21.97 -24.56
C GLU A 494 5.05 -20.82 -25.48
N ALA A 495 4.61 -19.70 -24.92
CA ALA A 495 4.05 -18.60 -25.69
C ALA A 495 5.10 -17.69 -26.34
N VAL A 496 6.22 -17.42 -25.66
CA VAL A 496 7.19 -16.39 -26.06
C VAL A 496 8.52 -17.01 -26.47
N ILE A 497 9.10 -17.87 -25.62
CA ILE A 497 10.49 -18.32 -25.80
C ILE A 497 10.62 -19.31 -26.96
N LEU A 498 9.69 -20.27 -27.10
CA LEU A 498 9.71 -21.22 -28.21
C LEU A 498 9.49 -20.58 -29.59
N ARG A 499 8.90 -19.38 -29.64
CA ARG A 499 8.66 -18.65 -30.89
C ARG A 499 9.86 -17.81 -31.34
N LEU A 500 10.91 -17.69 -30.53
CA LEU A 500 12.09 -16.91 -30.85
C LEU A 500 13.14 -17.79 -31.55
N PRO A 501 13.37 -17.63 -32.87
CA PRO A 501 14.30 -18.48 -33.62
C PRO A 501 15.76 -18.31 -33.17
N SER A 502 16.10 -17.18 -32.55
CA SER A 502 17.44 -16.89 -32.03
C SER A 502 17.85 -17.75 -30.82
N LEU A 503 16.89 -18.39 -30.15
CA LEU A 503 17.14 -19.17 -28.92
C LEU A 503 17.18 -20.68 -29.18
N ALA A 504 16.99 -21.13 -30.42
CA ALA A 504 16.93 -22.55 -30.76
C ALA A 504 18.23 -23.33 -30.48
N HIS A 505 19.38 -22.64 -30.38
CA HIS A 505 20.68 -23.27 -30.14
C HIS A 505 20.96 -23.55 -28.65
N ILE A 506 20.10 -23.10 -27.73
CA ILE A 506 20.33 -23.19 -26.29
C ILE A 506 19.54 -24.37 -25.72
N GLU A 507 20.17 -25.07 -24.78
CA GLU A 507 19.58 -26.20 -24.06
C GLU A 507 18.24 -25.83 -23.39
N LYS A 508 17.23 -26.67 -23.59
CA LYS A 508 15.85 -26.41 -23.16
C LYS A 508 15.73 -26.12 -21.66
N ASP A 509 16.52 -26.81 -20.85
CA ASP A 509 16.47 -26.65 -19.38
C ASP A 509 16.94 -25.26 -18.94
N LYS A 510 17.94 -24.69 -19.62
CA LYS A 510 18.43 -23.32 -19.33
C LYS A 510 17.40 -22.27 -19.73
N LEU A 511 16.69 -22.51 -20.83
CA LEU A 511 15.59 -21.65 -21.28
C LEU A 511 14.38 -21.73 -20.35
N MET A 512 14.03 -22.91 -19.86
CA MET A 512 12.97 -23.08 -18.86
C MET A 512 13.33 -22.36 -17.55
N PHE A 513 14.58 -22.48 -17.09
CA PHE A 513 15.04 -21.74 -15.93
C PHE A 513 14.96 -20.21 -16.13
N LEU A 514 15.39 -19.70 -17.29
CA LEU A 514 15.25 -18.27 -17.63
C LEU A 514 13.79 -17.84 -17.62
N SER A 515 12.89 -18.67 -18.16
CA SER A 515 11.46 -18.40 -18.19
C SER A 515 10.88 -18.26 -16.78
N ASN A 516 11.26 -19.16 -15.87
CA ASN A 516 10.81 -19.10 -14.47
C ASN A 516 11.33 -17.83 -13.77
N LEU A 517 12.59 -17.43 -14.01
CA LEU A 517 13.13 -16.17 -13.49
C LEU A 517 12.39 -14.95 -14.05
N LEU A 518 12.09 -14.94 -15.35
CA LEU A 518 11.33 -13.86 -16.00
C LEU A 518 9.89 -13.80 -15.48
N ALA A 519 9.26 -14.96 -15.28
CA ALA A 519 7.93 -15.06 -14.72
C ALA A 519 7.87 -14.56 -13.27
N MET A 520 8.92 -14.76 -12.46
CA MET A 520 8.99 -14.13 -11.13
C MET A 520 8.93 -12.62 -11.22
N ALA A 521 9.69 -12.00 -12.14
CA ALA A 521 9.64 -10.55 -12.36
C ALA A 521 8.25 -10.10 -12.85
N LEU A 522 7.63 -10.88 -13.76
CA LEU A 522 6.29 -10.58 -14.28
C LEU A 522 5.21 -10.64 -13.18
N VAL A 523 5.28 -11.62 -12.28
CA VAL A 523 4.37 -11.71 -11.12
C VAL A 523 4.54 -10.50 -10.20
N ALA A 524 5.76 -10.02 -9.98
CA ALA A 524 5.99 -8.80 -9.19
C ALA A 524 5.33 -7.58 -9.84
N PHE A 525 5.51 -7.38 -11.15
CA PHE A 525 4.85 -6.31 -11.90
C PHE A 525 3.32 -6.43 -11.86
N LEU A 526 2.78 -7.63 -12.05
CA LEU A 526 1.33 -7.87 -12.01
C LEU A 526 0.76 -7.55 -10.63
N LYS A 527 1.44 -7.96 -9.56
CA LYS A 527 1.05 -7.64 -8.19
C LYS A 527 1.04 -6.13 -7.95
N ASP A 528 2.08 -5.42 -8.37
CA ASP A 528 2.17 -3.97 -8.16
C ASP A 528 1.14 -3.22 -9.01
N PHE A 529 0.81 -3.74 -10.20
CA PHE A 529 -0.31 -3.25 -11.00
C PHE A 529 -1.66 -3.48 -10.31
N VAL A 530 -1.90 -4.65 -9.72
CA VAL A 530 -3.11 -4.92 -8.93
C VAL A 530 -3.20 -3.97 -7.72
N ASN A 531 -2.09 -3.74 -7.02
CA ASN A 531 -2.05 -2.77 -5.93
C ASN A 531 -2.37 -1.36 -6.41
N LEU A 532 -1.84 -0.93 -7.56
CA LEU A 532 -2.17 0.34 -8.16
C LEU A 532 -3.65 0.45 -8.54
N LEU A 533 -4.24 -0.61 -9.12
CA LEU A 533 -5.67 -0.66 -9.43
C LEU A 533 -6.54 -0.57 -8.17
N LEU A 534 -6.14 -1.24 -7.09
CA LEU A 534 -6.81 -1.12 -5.80
C LEU A 534 -6.68 0.32 -5.27
N CYS A 535 -5.49 0.92 -5.31
CA CYS A 535 -5.32 2.33 -4.92
C CYS A 535 -6.18 3.27 -5.76
N TYR A 536 -6.25 3.06 -7.07
CA TYR A 536 -7.08 3.85 -7.98
C TYR A 536 -8.58 3.72 -7.64
N ALA A 537 -9.06 2.49 -7.43
CA ALA A 537 -10.44 2.24 -7.05
C ALA A 537 -10.78 2.88 -5.68
N LYS A 538 -9.85 2.79 -4.71
CA LYS A 538 -10.01 3.43 -3.39
C LYS A 538 -10.00 4.95 -3.52
N ALA A 539 -9.09 5.52 -4.31
CA ALA A 539 -9.02 6.94 -4.59
C ALA A 539 -10.35 7.44 -5.18
N GLY A 540 -10.90 6.71 -6.15
CA GLY A 540 -12.23 6.97 -6.72
C GLY A 540 -13.33 6.99 -5.66
N GLN A 541 -13.37 6.00 -4.77
CA GLN A 541 -14.36 5.95 -3.67
C GLN A 541 -14.27 7.15 -2.73
N VAL A 542 -13.04 7.58 -2.42
CA VAL A 542 -12.81 8.71 -1.51
C VAL A 542 -13.16 10.04 -2.19
N THR A 543 -12.89 10.18 -3.48
CA THR A 543 -13.31 11.38 -4.24
C THR A 543 -14.81 11.45 -4.47
N GLU A 544 -15.48 10.32 -4.62
CA GLU A 544 -16.95 10.22 -4.77
C GLU A 544 -17.70 10.31 -3.44
N LEU A 545 -17.00 10.51 -2.31
CA LEU A 545 -17.62 10.60 -1.00
C LEU A 545 -18.57 11.81 -0.95
N THR A 546 -19.87 11.52 -0.81
CA THR A 546 -20.91 12.55 -0.76
C THR A 546 -21.33 12.79 0.68
N VAL A 547 -21.34 14.05 1.09
CA VAL A 547 -21.94 14.45 2.37
C VAL A 547 -23.44 14.56 2.17
N LEU A 548 -24.21 13.83 2.97
CA LEU A 548 -25.66 13.98 2.99
C LEU A 548 -25.99 15.17 3.87
N THR A 549 -26.10 16.34 3.27
CA THR A 549 -26.56 17.53 3.97
C THR A 549 -28.05 17.39 4.25
N GLN A 550 -28.43 17.17 5.51
CA GLN A 550 -29.82 17.05 5.94
C GLN A 550 -30.63 18.36 5.83
N ARG A 551 -30.07 19.40 5.17
CA ARG A 551 -30.65 20.74 5.08
C ARG A 551 -31.75 20.87 4.02
N ASP A 552 -31.91 19.87 3.14
CA ASP A 552 -32.84 19.95 1.99
C ASP A 552 -34.17 19.19 2.14
N SER A 553 -34.45 18.58 3.28
CA SER A 553 -35.80 18.05 3.55
C SER A 553 -36.69 19.12 4.20
N SER A 554 -37.26 20.01 3.36
CA SER A 554 -38.63 20.59 3.42
C SER A 554 -38.70 22.10 3.15
N PRO A 555 -38.98 22.56 1.91
CA PRO A 555 -39.55 23.89 1.67
C PRO A 555 -41.09 23.81 1.72
N SER A 556 -41.68 23.42 2.85
CA SER A 556 -43.14 23.43 3.00
C SER A 556 -43.60 23.34 4.45
N LEU A 557 -43.47 24.43 5.19
CA LEU A 557 -44.43 24.92 6.21
C LEU A 557 -43.82 26.16 6.89
N ARG A 558 -43.55 27.18 6.09
CA ARG A 558 -43.50 28.57 6.60
C ARG A 558 -44.95 29.03 6.78
N GLN A 559 -45.66 28.42 7.74
CA GLN A 559 -46.89 29.01 8.27
C GLN A 559 -46.49 29.86 9.46
N ARG A 560 -46.89 31.13 9.35
CA ARG A 560 -46.82 32.18 10.38
C ARG A 560 -47.08 31.63 11.79
N SER A 561 -46.10 31.74 12.65
CA SER A 561 -46.32 32.13 14.04
C SER A 561 -45.31 33.23 14.36
N THR A 562 -45.77 34.47 14.21
CA THR A 562 -45.25 35.62 14.94
C THR A 562 -45.29 35.33 16.44
N GLU A 563 -44.35 35.94 17.18
CA GLU A 563 -44.26 35.97 18.65
C GLU A 563 -43.78 34.68 19.34
N ASN A 564 -42.48 34.58 19.51
CA ASN A 564 -41.83 34.49 20.82
C ASN A 564 -40.32 34.31 20.60
N VAL A 565 -39.58 35.40 20.69
CA VAL A 565 -38.11 35.39 20.71
C VAL A 565 -37.68 35.10 22.15
N PRO A 566 -37.04 33.96 22.47
CA PRO A 566 -36.39 33.81 23.76
C PRO A 566 -35.14 34.69 23.78
N HIS A 567 -35.14 35.70 24.65
CA HIS A 567 -33.95 36.49 24.98
C HIS A 567 -32.92 35.62 25.70
N PHE A 568 -31.69 35.64 25.19
CA PHE A 568 -30.51 35.11 25.87
C PHE A 568 -30.08 36.12 26.95
N PRO A 569 -29.96 35.73 28.22
CA PRO A 569 -29.53 36.66 29.27
C PRO A 569 -28.01 36.88 29.14
N GLY A 570 -27.58 38.12 28.89
CA GLY A 570 -26.17 38.50 29.11
C GLY A 570 -25.40 39.17 27.96
N ALA A 571 -26.04 39.75 26.95
CA ALA A 571 -25.31 40.63 26.01
C ALA A 571 -25.41 42.10 26.46
N TYR A 572 -24.32 42.63 27.01
CA TYR A 572 -24.15 44.07 27.24
C TYR A 572 -24.04 44.79 25.89
N ILE A 573 -24.85 45.83 25.73
CA ILE A 573 -24.83 46.75 24.59
C ILE A 573 -23.73 47.78 24.84
N HIS A 574 -22.81 47.91 23.89
CA HIS A 574 -22.02 49.13 23.66
C HIS A 574 -22.24 49.58 22.22
#